data_AF-A0A411HEK5-F1
#
_entry.id   AF-A0A411HEK5-F1
#
_cell.length_a   1.000
_cell.length_b   1.000
_cell.length_c   1.000
_cell.angle_alpha   90.00
_cell.angle_beta   90.00
_cell.angle_gamma   90.00
#
_symmetry.space_group_name_H-M   'P 1'
#
loop_
_entity.id
_entity.type
_entity.pdbx_description
1 polymer ?
#
loop_
_entity_poly.entity_id
_entity_poly.type
_entity_poly.pdbx_seq_one_letter_code
_entity_poly.pdbx_strand_id
1 'polypeptide(L)'
;RGTPARVSRASARQCPVDSGALDPTFGTNGKVQIANAATGSIGSNIVAAAVAMQTTGKTIVAGYNDNSDCVLVRLNVDGSVDTSFGGTNQFSPGFAGFGGCSFAAVAIRPDDRIVAVANQPNGSAVVTQFTANGLPDNSAGIDGATFIAAASGDSTYVSHVVLESNGTIDIAGFYHQQSTNNNQFLFVQISADGKTVQPLFQYEFGGQQPGRSRLGSGDRRAGSLCRVRLPPWRERQLRLRCHPHFAESV
;
A
#
# COMPACT_ATOMS: atom_id res chain seq x y z
N ARG A 1 40.75 -51.96 -10.79
CA ARG A 1 39.39 -52.17 -10.24
C ARG A 1 39.21 -51.15 -9.12
N GLY A 2 38.69 -49.97 -9.45
CA GLY A 2 38.42 -48.92 -8.47
C GLY A 2 37.02 -49.08 -7.87
N THR A 3 36.93 -49.09 -6.56
CA THR A 3 35.68 -49.04 -5.79
C THR A 3 34.98 -47.71 -6.04
N PRO A 4 33.67 -47.67 -6.40
CA PRO A 4 32.99 -46.38 -6.50
C PRO A 4 32.68 -45.87 -5.09
N ALA A 5 33.06 -44.62 -4.85
CA ALA A 5 32.78 -43.88 -3.62
C ALA A 5 31.26 -43.75 -3.41
N ARG A 6 30.83 -44.07 -2.19
CA ARG A 6 29.44 -43.94 -1.75
C ARG A 6 29.15 -42.45 -1.55
N VAL A 7 28.42 -41.84 -2.47
CA VAL A 7 27.90 -40.48 -2.29
C VAL A 7 26.87 -40.53 -1.18
N SER A 8 27.19 -39.97 -0.01
CA SER A 8 26.20 -39.73 1.03
C SER A 8 25.24 -38.67 0.49
N ARG A 9 23.97 -39.06 0.31
CA ARG A 9 22.92 -38.10 0.02
C ARG A 9 22.84 -37.17 1.23
N ALA A 10 23.16 -35.90 1.03
CA ALA A 10 22.75 -34.84 1.94
C ALA A 10 21.25 -34.99 2.15
N SER A 11 20.82 -35.06 3.42
CA SER A 11 19.42 -35.11 3.79
C SER A 11 18.73 -33.91 3.16
N ALA A 12 17.94 -34.14 2.12
CA ALA A 12 17.03 -33.14 1.61
C ALA A 12 16.16 -32.70 2.79
N ARG A 13 16.14 -31.40 3.10
CA ARG A 13 15.11 -30.85 3.97
C ARG A 13 13.79 -31.10 3.25
N GLN A 14 13.07 -32.14 3.65
CA GLN A 14 11.68 -32.31 3.29
C GLN A 14 10.93 -31.18 3.98
N CYS A 15 10.57 -30.15 3.20
CA CYS A 15 9.43 -29.32 3.58
C CYS A 15 8.24 -30.28 3.69
N PRO A 16 7.55 -30.39 4.83
CA PRO A 16 6.24 -31.01 4.87
C PRO A 16 5.28 -30.06 4.14
N VAL A 17 5.32 -30.08 2.82
CA VAL A 17 4.26 -29.52 1.98
C VAL A 17 3.09 -30.49 2.04
N ASP A 18 1.87 -29.95 2.19
CA ASP A 18 0.57 -30.59 1.88
C ASP A 18 -0.35 -31.06 3.03
N SER A 19 -0.54 -30.27 4.10
CA SER A 19 -1.73 -30.48 4.98
C SER A 19 -2.44 -29.23 5.49
N GLY A 20 -2.04 -28.03 5.05
CA GLY A 20 -2.52 -26.78 5.67
C GLY A 20 -2.12 -26.66 7.15
N ALA A 21 -1.26 -27.55 7.64
CA ALA A 21 -0.65 -27.46 8.96
C ALA A 21 0.26 -26.23 9.03
N LEU A 22 0.33 -25.65 10.23
CA LEU A 22 1.29 -24.58 10.50
C LEU A 22 2.72 -25.11 10.36
N ASP A 23 3.60 -24.31 9.76
CA ASP A 23 5.02 -24.65 9.61
C ASP A 23 5.70 -24.72 10.98
N PRO A 24 6.07 -25.91 11.49
CA PRO A 24 6.62 -26.03 12.84
C PRO A 24 8.00 -25.38 12.97
N THR A 25 8.67 -25.04 11.86
CA THR A 25 9.98 -24.36 11.86
C THR A 25 9.87 -22.84 11.95
N PHE A 26 8.66 -22.27 11.88
CA PHE A 26 8.42 -20.84 12.00
C PHE A 26 7.96 -20.47 13.42
N GLY A 27 8.80 -19.75 14.16
CA GLY A 27 8.54 -19.35 15.53
C GLY A 27 8.31 -20.55 16.46
N THR A 28 7.25 -20.50 17.27
CA THR A 28 6.85 -21.60 18.16
C THR A 28 5.59 -22.25 17.62
N ASN A 29 5.70 -23.51 17.16
CA ASN A 29 4.59 -24.28 16.58
C ASN A 29 3.91 -23.57 15.39
N GLY A 30 4.71 -22.91 14.54
CA GLY A 30 4.23 -22.17 13.37
C GLY A 30 3.54 -20.85 13.69
N LYS A 31 3.83 -20.28 14.87
CA LYS A 31 3.29 -19.01 15.35
C LYS A 31 4.39 -18.14 15.91
N VAL A 32 4.26 -16.84 15.66
CA VAL A 32 5.10 -15.83 16.28
C VAL A 32 4.21 -14.93 17.12
N GLN A 33 4.54 -14.81 18.40
CA GLN A 33 3.93 -13.83 19.29
C GLN A 33 4.98 -12.75 19.56
N ILE A 34 4.73 -11.55 19.05
CA ILE A 34 5.62 -10.40 19.26
C ILE A 34 5.32 -9.86 20.66
N ALA A 35 6.15 -10.22 21.63
CA ALA A 35 6.04 -9.74 23.00
C ALA A 35 6.85 -8.46 23.19
N ASN A 36 6.36 -7.56 24.06
CA ASN A 36 6.97 -6.25 24.30
C ASN A 36 8.46 -6.33 24.72
N ALA A 37 8.86 -7.39 25.45
CA ALA A 37 10.24 -7.62 25.87
C ALA A 37 11.20 -7.93 24.70
N ALA A 38 10.69 -8.49 23.59
CA ALA A 38 11.50 -8.80 22.42
C ALA A 38 11.79 -7.58 21.53
N THR A 39 11.04 -6.49 21.74
CA THR A 39 11.03 -5.30 20.87
C THR A 39 11.30 -4.00 21.63
N GLY A 40 11.68 -4.05 22.91
CA GLY A 40 12.21 -2.88 23.62
C GLY A 40 11.21 -1.79 23.98
N SER A 41 9.97 -2.13 24.35
CA SER A 41 8.92 -1.19 24.83
C SER A 41 8.08 -0.49 23.74
N ILE A 42 7.49 -1.26 22.82
CA ILE A 42 6.58 -0.75 21.75
C ILE A 42 5.10 -0.69 22.16
N GLY A 43 4.77 -0.89 23.44
CA GLY A 43 3.40 -0.86 23.98
C GLY A 43 2.97 -2.19 24.59
N SER A 44 1.87 -2.17 25.35
CA SER A 44 1.36 -3.37 26.03
C SER A 44 0.43 -4.20 25.15
N ASN A 45 -0.25 -3.54 24.21
CA ASN A 45 -1.06 -4.16 23.16
C ASN A 45 -0.56 -3.71 21.80
N ILE A 46 -0.29 -4.67 20.92
CA ILE A 46 0.17 -4.43 19.55
C ILE A 46 -0.76 -5.17 18.61
N VAL A 47 -1.22 -4.48 17.58
CA VAL A 47 -2.08 -5.04 16.53
C VAL A 47 -1.25 -5.14 15.26
N ALA A 48 -1.17 -6.34 14.69
CA ALA A 48 -0.66 -6.55 13.33
C ALA A 48 -1.80 -6.35 12.33
N ALA A 49 -1.64 -5.41 11.40
CA ALA A 49 -2.66 -5.07 10.41
C ALA A 49 -2.28 -5.54 9.00
N ALA A 50 -0.99 -5.60 8.68
CA ALA A 50 -0.52 -5.98 7.37
C ALA A 50 0.83 -6.70 7.42
N VAL A 51 1.11 -7.52 6.41
CA VAL A 51 2.37 -8.23 6.25
C VAL A 51 2.84 -8.18 4.80
N ALA A 52 4.15 -8.16 4.60
CA ALA A 52 4.78 -8.34 3.29
C ALA A 52 6.15 -9.00 3.43
N MET A 53 6.64 -9.65 2.37
CA MET A 53 7.89 -10.42 2.41
C MET A 53 8.97 -9.72 1.60
N GLN A 54 10.15 -9.57 2.18
CA GLN A 54 11.36 -9.12 1.47
C GLN A 54 11.92 -10.25 0.61
N THR A 55 12.69 -9.92 -0.43
CA THR A 55 13.31 -10.90 -1.33
C THR A 55 14.27 -11.85 -0.62
N THR A 56 14.80 -11.42 0.53
CA THR A 56 15.62 -12.24 1.44
C THR A 56 14.84 -13.31 2.21
N GLY A 57 13.51 -13.34 2.11
CA GLY A 57 12.62 -14.23 2.86
C GLY A 57 12.26 -13.72 4.26
N LYS A 58 12.79 -12.56 4.67
CA LYS A 58 12.37 -11.89 5.91
C LYS A 58 10.96 -11.31 5.75
N THR A 59 10.19 -11.31 6.83
CA THR A 59 8.81 -10.81 6.82
C THR A 59 8.72 -9.47 7.54
N ILE A 60 8.09 -8.48 6.90
CA ILE A 60 7.71 -7.21 7.50
C ILE A 60 6.28 -7.33 8.01
N VAL A 61 6.06 -6.93 9.25
CA VAL A 61 4.75 -6.85 9.91
C VAL A 61 4.51 -5.38 10.26
N ALA A 62 3.43 -4.82 9.73
CA ALA A 62 3.02 -3.44 9.97
C ALA A 62 1.73 -3.40 10.79
N GLY A 63 1.58 -2.38 11.63
CA GLY A 63 0.44 -2.27 12.53
C GLY A 63 0.49 -1.05 13.43
N TYR A 64 -0.04 -1.17 14.65
CA TYR A 64 -0.07 -0.09 15.64
C TYR A 64 -0.13 -0.62 17.07
N ASN A 65 0.16 0.24 18.04
CA ASN A 65 0.03 -0.09 19.48
C ASN A 65 -1.21 0.55 20.13
N ASP A 66 -1.36 0.36 21.44
CA ASP A 66 -2.42 0.93 22.27
C ASP A 66 -2.48 2.47 22.27
N ASN A 67 -1.36 3.14 22.03
CA ASN A 67 -1.30 4.59 21.86
C ASN A 67 -1.65 5.04 20.44
N SER A 68 -2.04 4.10 19.56
CA SER A 68 -2.18 4.33 18.12
C SER A 68 -0.88 4.85 17.50
N ASP A 69 0.26 4.31 17.88
CA ASP A 69 1.54 4.62 17.24
C ASP A 69 1.84 3.55 16.19
N CYS A 70 2.27 3.94 14.98
CA CYS A 70 2.50 3.06 13.83
C CYS A 70 3.68 2.10 13.97
N VAL A 71 3.44 0.79 14.10
CA VAL A 71 4.47 -0.23 14.37
C VAL A 71 4.95 -0.94 13.12
N LEU A 72 6.27 -1.09 12.99
CA LEU A 72 6.90 -1.94 11.98
C LEU A 72 7.89 -2.90 12.65
N VAL A 73 7.69 -4.21 12.45
CA VAL A 73 8.57 -5.27 12.95
C VAL A 73 9.06 -6.10 11.78
N ARG A 74 10.33 -6.52 11.81
CA ARG A 74 10.86 -7.52 10.88
C ARG A 74 11.09 -8.84 11.59
N LEU A 75 10.63 -9.92 10.97
CA LEU A 75 10.91 -11.30 11.36
C LEU A 75 11.93 -11.90 10.40
N ASN A 76 12.84 -12.69 10.95
CA ASN A 76 13.72 -13.57 10.18
C ASN A 76 12.90 -14.70 9.53
N VAL A 77 13.53 -15.45 8.63
CA VAL A 77 12.91 -16.57 7.90
C VAL A 77 12.35 -17.63 8.85
N ASP A 78 12.96 -17.81 10.01
CA ASP A 78 12.55 -18.74 11.07
C ASP A 78 11.49 -18.16 12.02
N GLY A 79 10.98 -16.95 11.78
CA GLY A 79 10.00 -16.27 12.62
C GLY A 79 10.58 -15.59 13.86
N SER A 80 11.88 -15.67 14.11
CA SER A 80 12.51 -14.88 15.19
C SER A 80 12.50 -13.38 14.86
N VAL A 81 12.41 -12.52 15.87
CA VAL A 81 12.45 -11.06 15.67
C VAL A 81 13.86 -10.64 15.22
N ASP A 82 13.95 -9.85 14.15
CA ASP A 82 15.19 -9.27 13.67
C ASP A 82 15.53 -7.97 14.43
N THR A 83 16.34 -8.10 15.48
CA THR A 83 16.74 -6.97 16.34
C THR A 83 17.70 -5.99 15.67
N SER A 84 18.14 -6.24 14.43
CA SER A 84 18.96 -5.31 13.64
C SER A 84 18.13 -4.35 12.79
N PHE A 85 16.82 -4.61 12.64
CA PHE A 85 15.91 -3.78 11.88
C PHE A 85 15.62 -2.45 12.61
N GLY A 86 15.64 -1.35 11.88
CA GLY A 86 15.47 0.00 12.42
C GLY A 86 16.71 0.57 13.14
N GLY A 87 17.83 -0.16 13.21
CA GLY A 87 19.05 0.30 13.88
C GLY A 87 18.99 0.30 15.41
N THR A 88 20.00 0.88 16.07
CA THR A 88 20.22 0.80 17.53
C THR A 88 19.19 1.53 18.38
N ASN A 89 18.33 2.33 17.76
CA ASN A 89 17.23 3.02 18.43
C ASN A 89 15.88 2.34 18.13
N GLN A 90 15.91 1.03 17.78
CA GLN A 90 14.77 0.12 17.60
C GLN A 90 13.49 0.92 17.40
N PHE A 91 13.24 1.37 16.17
CA PHE A 91 12.15 2.30 15.82
C PHE A 91 10.94 2.00 16.68
N SER A 92 10.85 2.74 17.80
CA SER A 92 9.60 2.96 18.50
C SER A 92 8.64 3.35 17.40
N PRO A 93 7.44 2.77 17.36
CA PRO A 93 6.53 2.81 16.22
C PRO A 93 6.04 4.24 15.91
N GLY A 94 6.93 5.12 15.50
CA GLY A 94 6.84 6.53 15.77
C GLY A 94 7.85 7.23 14.92
N PHE A 95 7.50 7.37 13.65
CA PHE A 95 7.83 8.60 12.97
C PHE A 95 7.30 9.76 13.84
N ALA A 96 8.20 10.53 14.45
CA ALA A 96 7.86 11.73 15.23
C ALA A 96 7.57 12.92 14.30
N GLY A 97 6.60 12.74 13.41
CA GLY A 97 5.84 13.84 12.81
C GLY A 97 4.38 13.84 13.27
N PHE A 98 3.82 12.67 13.60
CA PHE A 98 2.38 12.50 13.83
C PHE A 98 2.11 11.34 14.81
N GLY A 99 2.05 11.62 16.11
CA GLY A 99 1.50 10.66 17.07
C GLY A 99 0.05 10.30 16.72
N GLY A 100 -0.36 9.06 16.98
CA GLY A 100 -1.72 8.59 16.72
C GLY A 100 -1.97 7.96 15.33
N CYS A 101 -0.94 7.58 14.58
CA CYS A 101 -1.11 6.91 13.29
C CYS A 101 -1.28 5.37 13.37
N SER A 102 -2.01 4.79 12.40
CA SER A 102 -2.16 3.33 12.28
C SER A 102 -1.81 2.84 10.88
N PHE A 103 -0.78 1.98 10.75
CA PHE A 103 -0.48 1.36 9.47
C PHE A 103 -1.63 0.44 9.05
N ALA A 104 -2.12 0.64 7.83
CA ALA A 104 -3.21 -0.14 7.23
C ALA A 104 -2.69 -1.17 6.22
N ALA A 105 -1.64 -0.83 5.46
CA ALA A 105 -1.04 -1.73 4.48
C ALA A 105 0.45 -1.48 4.29
N VAL A 106 1.15 -2.50 3.81
CA VAL A 106 2.60 -2.48 3.52
C VAL A 106 2.88 -3.24 2.22
N ALA A 107 3.83 -2.73 1.43
CA ALA A 107 4.34 -3.36 0.22
C ALA A 107 5.87 -3.27 0.17
N ILE A 108 6.50 -4.22 -0.52
CA ILE A 108 7.95 -4.28 -0.71
C ILE A 108 8.28 -4.00 -2.17
N ARG A 109 9.16 -3.02 -2.39
CA ARG A 109 9.70 -2.69 -3.70
C ARG A 109 10.70 -3.77 -4.16
N PRO A 110 10.96 -3.89 -5.48
CA PRO A 110 11.96 -4.84 -5.99
C PRO A 110 13.37 -4.67 -5.43
N ASP A 111 13.72 -3.51 -4.87
CA ASP A 111 14.98 -3.21 -4.21
C ASP A 111 14.94 -3.41 -2.67
N ASP A 112 13.95 -4.17 -2.17
CA ASP A 112 13.67 -4.45 -0.76
C ASP A 112 13.30 -3.26 0.13
N ARG A 113 13.21 -2.05 -0.44
CA ARG A 113 12.62 -0.90 0.27
C ARG A 113 11.15 -1.14 0.59
N ILE A 114 10.70 -0.52 1.66
CA ILE A 114 9.38 -0.76 2.24
C ILE A 114 8.53 0.48 2.00
N VAL A 115 7.31 0.29 1.53
CA VAL A 115 6.29 1.33 1.44
C VAL A 115 5.14 0.94 2.36
N ALA A 116 4.80 1.81 3.31
CA ALA A 116 3.68 1.60 4.22
C ALA A 116 2.72 2.77 4.15
N VAL A 117 1.42 2.51 4.31
CA VAL A 117 0.38 3.54 4.34
C VAL A 117 -0.34 3.51 5.68
N ALA A 118 -0.59 4.68 6.25
CA ALA A 118 -1.22 4.82 7.56
C ALA A 118 -2.33 5.87 7.57
N ASN A 119 -3.29 5.67 8.47
CA ASN A 119 -4.35 6.62 8.79
C ASN A 119 -3.96 7.43 10.03
N GLN A 120 -4.27 8.72 10.04
CA GLN A 120 -3.99 9.62 11.15
C GLN A 120 -5.27 10.09 11.86
N PRO A 121 -5.19 10.52 13.13
CA PRO A 121 -6.37 10.95 13.90
C PRO A 121 -7.01 12.21 13.35
N ASN A 122 -6.22 13.04 12.64
CA ASN A 122 -6.69 14.27 12.01
C ASN A 122 -7.45 14.03 10.68
N GLY A 123 -7.72 12.76 10.33
CA GLY A 123 -8.43 12.41 9.11
C GLY A 123 -7.59 12.49 7.84
N SER A 124 -6.26 12.62 7.94
CA SER A 124 -5.37 12.50 6.77
C SER A 124 -4.73 11.11 6.70
N ALA A 125 -4.24 10.74 5.52
CA ALA A 125 -3.41 9.56 5.36
C ALA A 125 -1.96 9.94 5.07
N VAL A 126 -1.04 9.04 5.39
CA VAL A 126 0.39 9.20 5.13
C VAL A 126 0.93 7.95 4.46
N VAL A 127 1.87 8.19 3.54
CA VAL A 127 2.67 7.15 2.89
C VAL A 127 4.08 7.33 3.38
N THR A 128 4.65 6.30 3.98
CA THR A 128 6.00 6.33 4.52
C THR A 128 6.86 5.32 3.76
N GLN A 129 8.03 5.77 3.33
CA GLN A 129 9.03 4.94 2.69
C GLN A 129 10.19 4.68 3.63
N PHE A 130 10.63 3.43 3.66
CA PHE A 130 11.78 2.99 4.43
C PHE A 130 12.77 2.27 3.53
N THR A 131 14.05 2.38 3.90
CA THR A 131 15.11 1.49 3.43
C THR A 131 14.78 0.03 3.74
N ALA A 132 15.48 -0.89 3.08
CA ALA A 132 15.34 -2.33 3.34
C ALA A 132 15.60 -2.73 4.80
N ASN A 133 16.35 -1.94 5.56
CA ASN A 133 16.62 -2.16 6.98
C ASN A 133 15.72 -1.36 7.92
N GLY A 134 14.65 -0.74 7.42
CA GLY A 134 13.63 -0.11 8.26
C GLY A 134 13.96 1.31 8.72
N LEU A 135 15.03 1.91 8.20
CA LEU A 135 15.29 3.34 8.39
C LEU A 135 14.45 4.16 7.41
N PRO A 136 13.89 5.32 7.80
CA PRO A 136 13.18 6.23 6.91
C PRO A 136 14.00 6.60 5.68
N ASP A 137 13.35 6.60 4.52
CA ASP A 137 13.95 7.00 3.26
C ASP A 137 13.70 8.50 3.02
N ASN A 138 14.57 9.34 3.58
CA ASN A 138 14.47 10.80 3.50
C ASN A 138 14.62 11.35 2.07
N SER A 139 14.90 10.49 1.08
CA SER A 139 14.82 10.90 -0.32
C SER A 139 13.40 11.20 -0.77
N ALA A 140 12.36 10.73 -0.06
CA ALA A 140 10.95 10.86 -0.40
C ALA A 140 10.21 12.07 0.23
N GLY A 141 10.83 12.75 1.20
CA GLY A 141 10.18 13.80 1.99
C GLY A 141 10.87 13.98 3.35
N ILE A 142 10.27 14.77 4.24
CA ILE A 142 10.71 14.81 5.65
C ILE A 142 10.39 13.45 6.25
N ASP A 143 11.43 12.76 6.75
CA ASP A 143 11.33 11.42 7.35
C ASP A 143 10.65 10.37 6.45
N GLY A 144 10.85 10.51 5.15
CA GLY A 144 10.33 9.59 4.13
C GLY A 144 8.81 9.59 3.97
N ALA A 145 8.12 10.62 4.46
CA ALA A 145 6.66 10.70 4.47
C ALA A 145 6.07 11.61 3.38
N THR A 146 4.93 11.19 2.85
CA THR A 146 4.08 11.95 1.91
C THR A 146 2.63 11.94 2.40
N PHE A 147 2.04 13.13 2.52
CA PHE A 147 0.69 13.31 3.06
C PHE A 147 -0.36 13.32 1.96
N ILE A 148 -1.45 12.60 2.22
CA ILE A 148 -2.69 12.67 1.46
C ILE A 148 -3.70 13.40 2.34
N ALA A 149 -3.74 14.72 2.19
CA ALA A 149 -4.64 15.57 2.94
C ALA A 149 -6.08 15.48 2.41
N ALA A 150 -7.05 15.67 3.30
CA ALA A 150 -8.44 15.92 2.96
C ALA A 150 -8.75 17.42 2.99
N ALA A 151 -9.88 17.85 2.42
CA ALA A 151 -10.37 19.20 2.62
C ALA A 151 -10.73 19.43 4.11
N SER A 152 -10.79 20.69 4.54
CA SER A 152 -11.12 21.01 5.93
C SER A 152 -12.48 20.43 6.33
N GLY A 153 -12.48 19.62 7.38
CA GLY A 153 -13.67 18.95 7.91
C GLY A 153 -13.92 17.55 7.32
N ASP A 154 -13.29 17.20 6.20
CA ASP A 154 -13.40 15.88 5.57
C ASP A 154 -12.28 14.94 6.07
N SER A 155 -12.33 13.67 5.66
CA SER A 155 -11.30 12.69 6.01
C SER A 155 -10.95 11.76 4.86
N THR A 156 -9.68 11.37 4.80
CA THR A 156 -9.12 10.39 3.87
C THR A 156 -8.70 9.17 4.68
N TYR A 157 -9.26 8.02 4.33
CA TYR A 157 -8.90 6.74 4.89
C TYR A 157 -8.30 5.83 3.83
N VAL A 158 -7.15 5.24 4.13
CA VAL A 158 -6.42 4.30 3.26
C VAL A 158 -6.48 2.89 3.83
N SER A 159 -6.48 1.91 2.93
CA SER A 159 -6.66 0.49 3.27
C SER A 159 -5.72 -0.44 2.50
N HIS A 160 -5.30 -0.06 1.30
CA HIS A 160 -4.47 -0.90 0.44
C HIS A 160 -3.39 -0.07 -0.24
N VAL A 161 -2.24 -0.71 -0.48
CA VAL A 161 -1.15 -0.19 -1.28
C VAL A 161 -0.65 -1.27 -2.24
N VAL A 162 -0.43 -0.88 -3.50
CA VAL A 162 0.14 -1.73 -4.55
C VAL A 162 1.26 -0.97 -5.24
N LEU A 163 2.27 -1.69 -5.71
CA LEU A 163 3.38 -1.13 -6.46
C LEU A 163 3.28 -1.56 -7.92
N GLU A 164 3.35 -0.61 -8.84
CA GLU A 164 3.45 -0.91 -10.26
C GLU A 164 4.90 -1.21 -10.68
N SER A 165 5.08 -1.87 -11.83
CA SER A 165 6.41 -2.22 -12.37
C SER A 165 7.28 -1.01 -12.70
N ASN A 166 6.67 0.16 -12.93
CA ASN A 166 7.38 1.43 -13.17
C ASN A 166 7.81 2.12 -11.85
N GLY A 167 7.46 1.53 -10.70
CA GLY A 167 7.79 2.02 -9.36
C GLY A 167 6.77 2.97 -8.73
N THR A 168 5.68 3.34 -9.42
CA THR A 168 4.59 4.14 -8.81
C THR A 168 3.90 3.36 -7.70
N ILE A 169 3.30 4.11 -6.79
CA ILE A 169 2.60 3.59 -5.63
C ILE A 169 1.11 3.90 -5.81
N ASP A 170 0.28 2.86 -5.89
CA ASP A 170 -1.17 2.98 -5.96
C ASP A 170 -1.79 2.71 -4.60
N ILE A 171 -2.74 3.54 -4.20
CA ILE A 171 -3.35 3.52 -2.87
C ILE A 171 -4.86 3.58 -3.03
N ALA A 172 -5.56 2.73 -2.29
CA ALA A 172 -7.01 2.69 -2.29
C ALA A 172 -7.59 2.83 -0.87
N GLY A 173 -8.79 3.39 -0.82
CA GLY A 173 -9.58 3.52 0.40
C GLY A 173 -10.84 4.34 0.16
N PHE A 174 -11.18 5.21 1.11
CA PHE A 174 -12.34 6.08 0.96
C PHE A 174 -12.08 7.51 1.44
N TYR A 175 -12.77 8.44 0.81
CA TYR A 175 -12.88 9.83 1.21
C TYR A 175 -14.22 10.03 1.89
N HIS A 176 -14.23 10.45 3.16
CA HIS A 176 -15.43 10.79 3.90
C HIS A 176 -15.66 12.29 3.79
N GLN A 177 -16.76 12.66 3.15
CA GLN A 177 -17.21 14.04 3.07
C GLN A 177 -18.18 14.33 4.22
N GLN A 178 -17.78 15.21 5.12
CA GLN A 178 -18.52 15.47 6.35
C GLN A 178 -19.83 16.21 6.11
N SER A 179 -19.84 17.13 5.14
CA SER A 179 -21.01 17.96 4.82
C SER A 179 -22.21 17.14 4.33
N THR A 180 -21.95 15.99 3.70
CA THR A 180 -22.96 15.06 3.17
C THR A 180 -23.03 13.76 3.96
N ASN A 181 -22.14 13.57 4.94
CA ASN A 181 -21.91 12.32 5.67
C ASN A 181 -21.83 11.10 4.73
N ASN A 182 -21.03 11.22 3.68
CA ASN A 182 -20.95 10.22 2.62
C ASN A 182 -19.51 9.73 2.41
N ASN A 183 -19.36 8.42 2.19
CA ASN A 183 -18.09 7.81 1.81
C ASN A 183 -18.01 7.67 0.28
N GLN A 184 -16.91 8.14 -0.29
CA GLN A 184 -16.61 8.03 -1.71
C GLN A 184 -15.38 7.15 -1.90
N PHE A 185 -15.31 6.42 -3.01
CA PHE A 185 -14.07 5.71 -3.35
C PHE A 185 -12.92 6.69 -3.50
N LEU A 186 -11.79 6.35 -2.90
CA LEU A 186 -10.53 7.07 -3.05
C LEU A 186 -9.52 6.18 -3.75
N PHE A 187 -8.92 6.72 -4.82
CA PHE A 187 -7.74 6.16 -5.46
C PHE A 187 -6.68 7.26 -5.57
N VAL A 188 -5.48 6.97 -5.10
CA VAL A 188 -4.35 7.90 -5.14
C VAL A 188 -3.16 7.19 -5.73
N GLN A 189 -2.57 7.77 -6.77
CA GLN A 189 -1.28 7.32 -7.29
C GLN A 189 -0.20 8.30 -6.91
N ILE A 190 0.94 7.78 -6.47
CA ILE A 190 2.11 8.55 -6.11
C ILE A 190 3.26 8.14 -7.04
N SER A 191 4.06 9.14 -7.44
CA SER A 191 5.28 8.91 -8.21
C SER A 191 6.23 7.94 -7.50
N ALA A 192 7.13 7.32 -8.26
CA ALA A 192 8.04 6.32 -7.74
C ALA A 192 8.99 6.85 -6.64
N ASP A 193 9.33 8.14 -6.68
CA ASP A 193 10.10 8.82 -5.62
C ASP A 193 9.27 9.16 -4.38
N GLY A 194 7.96 8.91 -4.41
CA GLY A 194 7.01 9.20 -3.34
C GLY A 194 6.59 10.66 -3.22
N LYS A 195 7.16 11.59 -3.99
CA LYS A 195 7.00 13.03 -3.73
C LYS A 195 5.75 13.66 -4.32
N THR A 196 5.35 13.16 -5.49
CA THR A 196 4.27 13.77 -6.27
C THR A 196 3.04 12.91 -6.15
N VAL A 197 2.03 13.45 -5.45
CA VAL A 197 0.69 12.89 -5.47
C VAL A 197 0.04 13.32 -6.78
N GLN A 198 -0.25 12.34 -7.64
CA GLN A 198 -1.00 12.61 -8.87
C GLN A 198 -2.49 12.65 -8.50
N PRO A 199 -3.21 13.76 -8.77
CA PRO A 199 -4.64 13.79 -8.54
C PRO A 199 -5.29 12.81 -9.52
N LEU A 200 -5.92 11.74 -9.01
CA LEU A 200 -6.65 10.78 -9.82
C LEU A 200 -8.12 10.76 -9.39
N PHE A 201 -8.97 11.29 -10.28
CA PHE A 201 -10.42 11.13 -10.36
C PHE A 201 -11.20 11.00 -9.03
N GLN A 202 -11.69 12.12 -8.48
CA GLN A 202 -12.93 12.07 -7.71
C GLN A 202 -14.07 11.74 -8.68
N TYR A 203 -14.68 10.57 -8.55
CA TYR A 203 -15.97 10.32 -9.18
C TYR A 203 -17.02 11.17 -8.44
N GLU A 204 -17.43 12.30 -9.03
CA GLU A 204 -18.67 12.97 -8.61
C GLU A 204 -19.86 12.13 -9.06
N PHE A 205 -20.27 11.15 -8.23
CA PHE A 205 -21.61 10.60 -8.36
C PHE A 205 -22.60 11.62 -7.78
N GLY A 206 -23.21 12.42 -8.67
CA GLY A 206 -24.38 13.22 -8.32
C GLY A 206 -24.23 14.73 -8.43
N GLY A 207 -23.83 15.23 -9.60
CA GLY A 207 -24.24 16.57 -10.03
C GLY A 207 -25.59 16.47 -10.74
N GLN A 208 -26.62 17.17 -10.25
CA GLN A 208 -27.91 17.34 -10.93
C GLN A 208 -27.71 17.55 -12.43
N GLN A 209 -28.51 16.85 -13.26
CA GLN A 209 -28.56 17.08 -14.71
C GLN A 209 -28.60 18.59 -14.97
N PRO A 210 -27.73 19.18 -15.83
CA PRO A 210 -27.95 20.53 -16.27
C PRO A 210 -29.32 20.57 -16.93
N GLY A 211 -30.18 21.47 -16.41
CA GLY A 211 -31.61 21.46 -16.62
C GLY A 211 -32.01 21.25 -18.07
N ARG A 212 -33.11 20.51 -18.26
CA ARG A 212 -33.85 20.48 -19.53
C ARG A 212 -34.25 21.92 -19.92
N SER A 213 -33.39 22.61 -20.64
CA SER A 213 -33.83 23.70 -21.49
C SER A 213 -34.61 23.06 -22.64
N ARG A 214 -35.87 23.47 -22.78
CA ARG A 214 -36.69 23.13 -23.95
C ARG A 214 -35.94 23.59 -25.20
N LEU A 215 -35.39 22.65 -25.95
CA LEU A 215 -34.96 22.86 -27.33
C LEU A 215 -35.96 22.17 -28.25
N GLY A 216 -36.42 22.94 -29.24
CA GLY A 216 -37.45 22.59 -30.18
C GLY A 216 -37.12 21.37 -31.03
N SER A 217 -38.18 20.89 -31.67
CA SER A 217 -38.22 19.76 -32.60
C SER A 217 -37.06 19.74 -33.61
N GLY A 218 -36.33 18.63 -33.63
CA GLY A 218 -35.55 18.18 -34.78
C GLY A 218 -34.07 17.94 -34.52
N ASP A 219 -33.74 16.78 -33.94
CA ASP A 219 -32.77 15.83 -34.53
C ASP A 219 -32.55 14.64 -33.57
N ARG A 220 -32.88 13.41 -34.02
CA ARG A 220 -32.63 12.18 -33.24
C ARG A 220 -31.29 11.58 -33.61
N ARG A 221 -30.17 12.16 -33.15
CA ARG A 221 -28.88 11.46 -32.96
C ARG A 221 -28.05 12.15 -31.87
N ALA A 222 -28.25 11.76 -30.62
CA ALA A 222 -27.35 12.12 -29.53
C ALA A 222 -26.95 10.85 -28.77
N GLY A 223 -25.86 10.22 -29.22
CA GLY A 223 -25.08 9.35 -28.35
C GLY A 223 -24.43 10.23 -27.29
N SER A 224 -24.70 9.94 -26.02
CA SER A 224 -24.13 10.62 -24.87
C SER A 224 -22.60 10.47 -24.86
N LEU A 225 -21.90 11.51 -25.32
CA LEU A 225 -20.45 11.62 -25.25
C LEU A 225 -20.03 11.91 -23.81
N CYS A 226 -19.42 10.92 -23.15
CA CYS A 226 -18.67 11.11 -21.93
C CYS A 226 -17.43 11.98 -22.25
N ARG A 227 -17.46 13.26 -21.91
CA ARG A 227 -16.30 14.15 -22.08
C ARG A 227 -15.38 14.04 -20.86
N VAL A 228 -14.29 13.30 -21.01
CA VAL A 228 -13.14 13.37 -20.10
C VAL A 228 -12.46 14.72 -20.31
N ARG A 229 -12.47 15.58 -19.29
CA ARG A 229 -11.73 16.85 -19.30
C ARG A 229 -10.38 16.60 -18.65
N LEU A 230 -9.33 16.46 -19.46
CA LEU A 230 -7.95 16.35 -18.97
C LEU A 230 -7.46 17.70 -18.42
N PRO A 231 -6.55 17.72 -17.43
CA PRO A 231 -5.93 18.95 -16.96
C PRO A 231 -5.05 19.61 -18.04
N PRO A 232 -4.79 20.94 -17.94
CA PRO A 232 -4.30 21.77 -19.07
C PRO A 232 -2.90 21.44 -19.63
N TRP A 233 -2.17 20.49 -19.05
CA TRP A 233 -0.76 20.25 -19.35
C TRP A 233 -0.49 19.04 -20.27
N ARG A 234 -1.54 18.40 -20.83
CA ARG A 234 -1.40 17.30 -21.81
C ARG A 234 -2.34 17.42 -23.02
N GLU A 235 -2.28 18.52 -23.76
CA GLU A 235 -2.92 18.63 -25.09
C GLU A 235 -2.05 18.18 -26.28
N ARG A 236 -0.84 17.67 -26.05
CA ARG A 236 -0.01 17.13 -27.14
C ARG A 236 0.33 15.68 -26.87
N GLN A 237 0.12 14.86 -27.90
CA GLN A 237 0.36 13.41 -28.00
C GLN A 237 -0.85 12.55 -27.66
N LEU A 238 -1.80 12.42 -28.60
CA LEU A 238 -2.43 11.16 -29.02
C LEU A 238 -3.48 11.45 -30.11
N ARG A 239 -3.04 11.57 -31.37
CA ARG A 239 -3.91 11.29 -32.52
C ARG A 239 -3.77 9.80 -32.84
N LEU A 240 -4.56 8.94 -32.18
CA LEU A 240 -4.77 7.58 -32.65
C LEU A 240 -6.02 7.57 -33.54
N ARG A 241 -5.82 7.22 -34.82
CA ARG A 241 -6.90 6.92 -35.76
C ARG A 241 -7.54 5.60 -35.33
N CYS A 242 -8.84 5.62 -35.02
CA CYS A 242 -9.63 4.39 -34.93
C CYS A 242 -10.03 3.96 -36.35
N HIS A 243 -9.56 2.81 -36.81
CA HIS A 243 -10.21 2.07 -37.91
C HIS A 243 -11.36 1.24 -37.33
N PRO A 244 -12.57 1.28 -37.92
CA PRO A 244 -13.66 0.42 -37.46
C PRO A 244 -13.49 -0.99 -38.02
N HIS A 245 -13.61 -1.99 -37.13
CA HIS A 245 -13.67 -3.40 -37.48
C HIS A 245 -14.99 -3.75 -38.19
N PHE A 246 -14.85 -4.73 -39.09
CA PHE A 246 -15.87 -5.52 -39.78
C PHE A 246 -17.12 -5.85 -38.96
N ALA A 247 -18.29 -5.76 -39.62
CA ALA A 247 -19.52 -6.45 -39.25
C ALA A 247 -19.80 -7.53 -40.31
N GLU A 248 -20.16 -8.74 -39.86
CA GLU A 248 -20.63 -9.87 -40.69
C GLU A 248 -22.15 -9.86 -40.93
N SER A 249 -22.57 -10.72 -41.88
CA SER A 249 -23.89 -11.04 -42.46
C SER A 249 -24.32 -10.12 -43.61
N VAL A 250 -24.50 -10.58 -44.85
CA VAL A 250 -25.25 -11.74 -45.39
C VAL A 250 -24.46 -12.47 -46.48
#